data_AF-M5U9B5-F1
#
_entry.id   AF-M5U9B5-F1
#
_cell.length_a   1.000
_cell.length_b   1.000
_cell.length_c   1.000
_cell.angle_alpha   90.00
_cell.angle_beta   90.00
_cell.angle_gamma   90.00
#
_symmetry.space_group_name_H-M   'P 1'
#
loop_
_entity.id
_entity.type
_entity.pdbx_description
1 polymer ?
#
loop_
_entity_poly.entity_id
_entity_poly.type
_entity_poly.pdbx_seq_one_letter_code
_entity_poly.pdbx_strand_id
1 'polypeptide(L)'
;MGFVVVPLCVGKKRLSLRKGELAKLEARSLDREWVKSQWPPKSMRNVGIRLGAVSGGVIAMDFDDARDYHEWANSHADLAARLPTVQTRRGFHVFL
;
A
#
# COMPACT_ATOMS: atom_id res chain seq x y z
N MET A 1 -9.70 -8.43 -8.53
CA MET A 1 -9.66 -7.30 -7.57
C MET A 1 -8.72 -6.23 -8.11
N GLY A 2 -9.03 -4.95 -7.91
CA GLY A 2 -8.21 -3.83 -8.39
C GLY A 2 -7.84 -2.90 -7.24
N PHE A 3 -6.59 -2.45 -7.22
CA PHE A 3 -6.07 -1.49 -6.25
C PHE A 3 -5.84 -0.14 -6.93
N VAL A 4 -6.22 0.95 -6.25
CA VAL A 4 -5.77 2.29 -6.66
C VAL A 4 -4.38 2.51 -6.12
N VAL A 5 -3.41 2.55 -7.02
CA VAL A 5 -2.00 2.79 -6.70
C VAL A 5 -1.58 4.22 -7.02
N VAL A 6 -0.71 4.76 -6.19
CA VAL A 6 -0.21 6.14 -6.29
C VAL A 6 1.31 6.13 -6.19
N PRO A 7 2.03 6.81 -7.10
CA PRO A 7 3.48 6.95 -6.98
C PRO A 7 3.86 7.87 -5.82
N LEU A 8 4.94 7.52 -5.11
CA LEU A 8 5.52 8.37 -4.06
C LEU A 8 6.62 9.26 -4.62
N CYS A 9 6.97 10.32 -3.91
CA CYS A 9 8.19 11.09 -4.18
C CYS A 9 9.42 10.29 -3.74
N VAL A 10 10.48 10.26 -4.56
CA VAL A 10 11.73 9.55 -4.23
C VAL A 10 12.33 10.09 -2.93
N GLY A 11 12.77 9.17 -2.07
CA GLY A 11 13.37 9.51 -0.76
C GLY A 11 12.41 10.12 0.26
N LYS A 12 11.11 10.21 -0.05
CA LYS A 12 10.10 10.83 0.83
C LYS A 12 8.91 9.89 1.02
N LYS A 13 8.36 9.85 2.23
CA LYS A 13 7.07 9.21 2.51
C LYS A 13 5.89 10.13 2.13
N ARG A 14 5.94 10.74 0.95
CA ARG A 14 4.92 11.67 0.45
C ARG A 14 4.43 11.22 -0.91
N LEU A 15 3.12 11.25 -1.12
CA LEU A 15 2.53 10.99 -2.42
C LEU A 15 2.99 12.03 -3.44
N SER A 16 3.21 11.60 -4.67
CA SER A 16 3.49 12.50 -5.80
C SER A 16 2.18 13.07 -6.38
N LEU A 17 1.35 13.63 -5.51
CA LEU A 17 0.07 14.24 -5.81
C LEU A 17 0.02 15.66 -5.25
N ARG A 18 -0.79 16.53 -5.87
CA ARG A 18 -1.14 17.83 -5.31
C ARG A 18 -2.12 17.67 -4.16
N LYS A 19 -2.19 18.70 -3.31
CA LYS A 19 -3.12 18.72 -2.17
C LYS A 19 -4.56 18.52 -2.68
N GLY A 20 -5.29 17.58 -2.07
CA GLY A 20 -6.68 17.29 -2.41
C GLY A 20 -6.89 16.35 -3.60
N GLU A 21 -5.85 15.98 -4.35
CA GLU A 21 -6.00 15.03 -5.47
C GLU A 21 -6.25 13.61 -4.97
N LEU A 22 -5.65 13.20 -3.84
CA LEU A 22 -5.84 11.86 -3.29
C LEU A 22 -7.32 11.54 -3.07
N ALA A 23 -8.10 12.49 -2.55
CA ALA A 23 -9.53 12.30 -2.27
C ALA A 23 -10.35 12.08 -3.55
N LYS A 24 -9.90 12.64 -4.67
CA LYS A 24 -10.57 12.62 -5.99
C LYS A 24 -10.12 11.45 -6.88
N LEU A 25 -9.17 10.64 -6.42
CA LEU A 25 -8.64 9.53 -7.21
C LEU A 25 -9.63 8.37 -7.28
N GLU A 26 -10.34 8.24 -8.38
CA GLU A 26 -11.22 7.10 -8.62
C GLU A 26 -10.45 5.87 -9.13
N ALA A 27 -11.08 4.71 -8.96
CA ALA A 27 -10.58 3.46 -9.54
C ALA A 27 -10.54 3.57 -11.06
N ARG A 28 -9.37 3.31 -11.64
CA ARG A 28 -9.17 3.30 -13.10
C ARG A 28 -8.15 2.24 -13.48
N SER A 29 -8.33 1.68 -14.67
CA SER A 29 -7.29 0.86 -15.29
C SER A 29 -6.06 1.73 -15.59
N LEU A 30 -4.88 1.22 -15.23
CA LEU A 30 -3.61 1.84 -15.58
C LEU A 30 -3.06 1.13 -16.80
N ASP A 31 -2.85 1.87 -17.89
CA ASP A 31 -2.20 1.33 -19.07
C ASP A 31 -0.67 1.20 -18.86
N ARG A 32 -0.04 0.41 -19.72
CA ARG A 32 1.41 0.13 -19.64
C ARG A 32 2.25 1.39 -19.82
N GLU A 33 1.81 2.34 -20.64
CA GLU A 33 2.58 3.56 -20.91
C GLU A 33 2.55 4.51 -19.71
N TRP A 34 1.41 4.61 -19.02
CA TRP A 34 1.31 5.32 -17.76
C TRP A 34 2.22 4.69 -16.70
N VAL A 35 2.18 3.36 -16.55
CA VAL A 35 3.06 2.66 -15.59
C VAL A 35 4.53 2.91 -15.91
N LYS A 36 4.96 2.80 -17.17
CA LYS A 36 6.33 3.12 -17.60
C LYS A 36 6.70 4.59 -17.33
N SER A 37 5.77 5.52 -17.49
CA SER A 37 6.02 6.95 -17.22
C SER A 37 6.25 7.22 -15.73
N GLN A 38 5.58 6.49 -14.84
CA GLN A 38 5.71 6.68 -13.40
C GLN A 38 6.87 5.85 -12.79
N TRP A 39 7.15 4.69 -13.36
CA TRP A 39 8.21 3.76 -12.96
C TRP A 39 9.03 3.31 -14.18
N PRO A 40 9.85 4.20 -14.78
CA PRO A 40 10.78 3.81 -15.83
C PRO A 40 11.84 2.83 -15.29
N PRO A 41 12.57 2.11 -16.16
CA PRO A 41 13.68 1.25 -15.74
C PRO A 41 14.64 2.00 -14.80
N LYS A 42 15.04 1.36 -13.70
CA LYS A 42 15.88 1.94 -12.61
C LYS A 42 15.21 3.04 -11.77
N SER A 43 13.89 3.24 -11.87
CA SER A 43 13.17 4.16 -10.99
C SER A 43 13.31 3.76 -9.52
N MET A 44 13.69 4.71 -8.67
CA MET A 44 13.73 4.56 -7.20
C MET A 44 12.39 4.92 -6.54
N ARG A 45 11.33 5.01 -7.33
CA ARG A 45 10.04 5.51 -6.88
C ARG A 45 9.25 4.41 -6.20
N ASN A 46 8.84 4.65 -4.97
CA ASN A 46 7.94 3.76 -4.26
C ASN A 46 6.49 3.89 -4.76
N VAL A 47 5.68 2.92 -4.41
CA VAL A 47 4.24 2.88 -4.67
C VAL A 47 3.48 2.89 -3.34
N GLY A 48 2.35 3.57 -3.32
CA GLY A 48 1.38 3.55 -2.24
C GLY A 48 0.05 3.04 -2.75
N ILE A 49 -0.77 2.49 -1.87
CA ILE A 49 -2.11 2.01 -2.16
C ILE A 49 -3.11 2.92 -1.45
N ARG A 50 -4.14 3.41 -2.16
CA ARG A 50 -5.26 4.12 -1.54
C ARG A 50 -6.25 3.08 -1.00
N LEU A 51 -6.28 2.92 0.32
CA LEU A 51 -7.17 1.99 1.02
C LEU A 51 -8.64 2.44 1.00
N GLY A 52 -9.54 1.55 1.43
CA GLY A 52 -10.97 1.77 1.56
C GLY A 52 -11.77 1.36 0.32
N ALA A 53 -13.00 1.87 0.21
CA ALA A 53 -13.97 1.50 -0.82
C ALA A 53 -13.42 1.59 -2.25
N VAL A 54 -12.56 2.57 -2.53
CA VAL A 54 -11.95 2.78 -3.84
C VAL A 54 -11.04 1.63 -4.29
N SER A 55 -10.50 0.85 -3.35
CA SER A 55 -9.73 -0.37 -3.60
C SER A 55 -10.50 -1.62 -3.18
N GLY A 56 -11.82 -1.61 -3.37
CA GLY A 56 -12.68 -2.76 -3.07
C GLY A 56 -12.91 -3.00 -1.58
N GLY A 57 -12.74 -1.97 -0.74
CA GLY A 57 -12.92 -2.09 0.70
C GLY A 57 -11.68 -2.51 1.48
N VAL A 58 -10.54 -2.70 0.79
CA VAL A 58 -9.31 -3.16 1.45
C VAL A 58 -8.83 -2.17 2.51
N ILE A 59 -8.48 -2.69 3.67
CA ILE A 59 -7.84 -1.96 4.75
C ILE A 59 -6.47 -2.56 5.07
N ALA A 60 -5.65 -1.82 5.80
CA ALA A 60 -4.37 -2.31 6.29
C ALA A 60 -4.26 -2.05 7.80
N MET A 61 -3.97 -3.10 8.56
CA MET A 61 -3.46 -2.97 9.92
C MET A 61 -1.97 -2.68 9.82
N ASP A 62 -1.56 -1.50 10.29
CA ASP A 62 -0.18 -1.03 10.28
C ASP A 62 0.43 -1.22 11.68
N PHE A 63 1.32 -2.20 11.80
CA PHE A 63 2.12 -2.44 12.99
C PHE A 63 3.46 -1.72 12.83
N ASP A 64 3.69 -0.67 13.64
CA ASP A 64 4.94 0.09 13.62
C ASP A 64 6.12 -0.65 14.28
N ASP A 65 5.82 -1.63 15.15
CA ASP A 65 6.76 -2.51 15.87
C ASP A 65 6.50 -3.99 15.50
N ALA A 66 7.57 -4.75 15.28
CA ALA A 66 7.50 -6.17 14.96
C ALA A 66 6.92 -7.02 16.12
N ARG A 67 7.15 -6.63 17.38
CA ARG A 67 6.66 -7.35 18.56
C ARG A 67 5.14 -7.34 18.60
N ASP A 68 4.53 -6.18 18.39
CA ASP A 68 3.06 -6.02 18.37
C ASP A 68 2.44 -6.89 17.27
N TYR A 69 3.08 -6.96 16.09
CA TYR A 69 2.66 -7.87 15.04
C TYR A 69 2.74 -9.34 15.47
N HIS A 70 3.84 -9.76 16.10
CA HIS A 70 4.00 -11.16 16.51
C HIS A 70 3.02 -11.56 17.63
N GLU A 71 2.73 -10.67 18.57
CA GLU A 71 1.71 -10.88 19.58
C GLU A 71 0.30 -11.01 18.95
N TRP A 72 -0.02 -10.13 18.00
CA TRP A 72 -1.26 -10.24 17.23
C TRP A 72 -1.34 -11.54 16.42
N ALA A 73 -0.26 -11.89 15.72
CA ALA A 73 -0.22 -13.09 14.87
C ALA A 73 -0.35 -14.38 15.68
N ASN A 74 0.24 -14.43 16.89
CA ASN A 74 0.09 -15.58 17.79
C ASN A 74 -1.33 -15.71 18.34
N SER A 75 -1.99 -14.59 18.63
CA SER A 75 -3.38 -14.58 19.11
C SER A 75 -4.42 -14.82 17.99
N HIS A 76 -4.05 -14.58 16.73
CA HIS A 76 -4.91 -14.71 15.55
C HIS A 76 -4.22 -15.54 14.45
N ALA A 77 -3.71 -16.72 14.82
CA ALA A 77 -2.87 -17.54 13.95
C ALA A 77 -3.53 -17.94 12.62
N ASP A 78 -4.85 -18.15 12.64
CA ASP A 78 -5.65 -18.46 11.45
C ASP A 78 -5.70 -17.29 10.45
N LEU A 79 -5.84 -16.05 10.96
CA LEU A 79 -5.84 -14.84 10.15
C LEU A 79 -4.44 -14.53 9.63
N ALA A 80 -3.42 -14.61 10.49
CA ALA A 80 -2.02 -14.37 10.11
C ALA A 80 -1.55 -15.32 9.00
N ALA A 81 -2.04 -16.56 8.98
CA ALA A 81 -1.72 -17.54 7.93
C ALA A 81 -2.39 -17.25 6.58
N ARG A 82 -3.46 -16.44 6.55
CA ARG A 82 -4.31 -16.25 5.36
C ARG A 82 -4.24 -14.83 4.78
N LEU A 83 -4.03 -13.82 5.62
CA LEU A 83 -4.06 -12.43 5.20
C LEU A 83 -2.73 -12.02 4.54
N PRO A 84 -2.78 -11.33 3.39
CA PRO A 84 -1.57 -10.80 2.77
C PRO A 84 -0.82 -9.91 3.75
N THR A 85 0.43 -10.25 4.03
CA THR A 85 1.26 -9.55 5.01
C THR A 85 2.58 -9.13 4.37
N VAL A 86 2.97 -7.88 4.61
CA VAL A 86 4.22 -7.31 4.08
C VAL A 86 5.06 -6.78 5.23
N GLN A 87 6.31 -7.22 5.33
CA GLN A 87 7.29 -6.65 6.26
C GLN A 87 7.73 -5.26 5.79
N THR A 88 7.66 -4.28 6.68
CA THR A 88 8.17 -2.92 6.47
C THR A 88 9.57 -2.78 7.05
N ARG A 89 10.15 -1.58 7.02
CA ARG A 89 11.47 -1.32 7.63
C ARG A 89 11.52 -1.65 9.13
N ARG A 90 10.39 -1.52 9.84
CA ARG A 90 10.34 -1.68 11.32
C ARG A 90 9.28 -2.66 11.81
N GLY A 91 8.20 -2.85 11.07
CA GLY A 91 7.09 -3.69 11.48
C GLY A 91 6.40 -4.30 10.27
N PHE A 92 5.06 -4.32 10.24
CA PHE A 92 4.29 -5.11 9.28
C PHE A 92 3.00 -4.41 8.85
N HIS A 93 2.62 -4.57 7.59
CA HIS A 93 1.28 -4.26 7.10
C HIS A 93 0.52 -5.57 6.83
N VAL A 94 -0.64 -5.74 7.47
CA VAL A 94 -1.56 -6.85 7.21
C VAL A 94 -2.78 -6.32 6.46
N PHE A 95 -3.05 -6.82 5.26
CA PHE A 95 -4.15 -6.38 4.42
C PHE A 95 -5.39 -7.26 4.63
N LEU A 96 -6.56 -6.62 4.82
CA LEU A 96 -7.86 -7.26 4.97
C LEU A 96 -8.80 -6.84 3.86
#